data_AF-A0A6P4FL56-F1
#
_entry.id   AF-A0A6P4FL56-F1
#
_cell.length_a   1.000
_cell.length_b   1.000
_cell.length_c   1.000
_cell.angle_alpha   90.00
_cell.angle_beta   90.00
_cell.angle_gamma   90.00
#
_symmetry.space_group_name_H-M   'P 1'
#
loop_
_entity.id
_entity.type
_entity.pdbx_description
1 polymer ?
#
loop_
_entity_poly.entity_id
_entity_poly.type
_entity_poly.pdbx_seq_one_letter_code
_entity_poly.pdbx_strand_id
1 'polypeptide(L)'
;MAKSEYNSTECGPFIHEALHPIRHRIANLREQVESQTAALNKTLTDMERILNAIVETKEKLDRIEAKLEGNPEPDTPGFERIGSRYFFIEHEDRKSWTGAEIACRQKGGYLAAFQNQEELDEIKEKLQVAVYWLGINQKIKEGDFVSVASGKPATFLDW
;
A
#
# COMPACT_ATOMS: atom_id res chain seq x y z
N MET A 1 -5.87 -72.02 63.68
CA MET A 1 -5.56 -71.92 62.24
C MET A 1 -6.86 -72.04 61.46
N ALA A 2 -7.41 -70.93 60.99
CA ALA A 2 -8.49 -70.92 60.01
C ALA A 2 -8.00 -70.02 58.87
N LYS A 3 -7.80 -70.62 57.69
CA LYS A 3 -7.42 -69.89 56.46
C LYS A 3 -8.68 -69.18 55.98
N SER A 4 -8.70 -67.85 55.97
CA SER A 4 -9.76 -67.11 55.29
C SER A 4 -9.51 -67.20 53.78
N GLU A 5 -10.36 -67.95 53.09
CA GLU A 5 -10.44 -67.95 51.63
C GLU A 5 -10.85 -66.56 51.17
N TYR A 6 -9.93 -65.85 50.52
CA TYR A 6 -10.22 -64.57 49.88
C TYR A 6 -10.97 -64.84 48.58
N ASN A 7 -12.27 -64.51 48.56
CA ASN A 7 -13.15 -64.76 47.44
C ASN A 7 -12.91 -63.69 46.36
N SER A 8 -12.26 -64.08 45.25
CA SER A 8 -11.86 -63.19 44.14
C SER A 8 -13.02 -62.51 43.41
N THR A 9 -14.26 -62.92 43.69
CA THR A 9 -15.49 -62.44 43.07
C THR A 9 -16.00 -61.10 43.63
N GLU A 10 -15.49 -60.64 44.78
CA GLU A 10 -15.94 -59.41 45.43
C GLU A 10 -15.17 -58.15 44.97
N CYS A 11 -14.05 -58.29 44.25
CA CYS A 11 -13.19 -57.15 43.90
C CYS A 11 -13.73 -56.29 42.73
N GLY A 12 -14.56 -56.88 41.85
CA GLY A 12 -15.09 -56.23 40.65
C GLY A 12 -15.98 -55.00 40.92
N PRO A 13 -16.98 -55.07 41.83
CA PRO A 13 -17.83 -53.93 42.18
C PRO A 13 -17.06 -52.77 42.82
N PHE A 14 -16.12 -53.05 43.73
CA PHE A 14 -15.31 -51.99 44.36
C PHE A 14 -14.40 -51.29 43.35
N ILE A 15 -13.81 -52.03 42.41
CA ILE A 15 -13.01 -51.45 41.31
C ILE A 15 -13.91 -50.61 40.39
N HIS A 16 -15.13 -51.07 40.08
CA HIS A 16 -16.08 -50.32 39.26
C HIS A 16 -16.45 -48.97 39.90
N GLU A 17 -16.72 -48.96 41.20
CA GLU A 17 -17.08 -47.75 41.95
C GLU A 17 -15.89 -46.79 42.11
N ALA A 18 -14.68 -47.31 42.38
CA ALA A 18 -13.46 -46.52 42.43
C ALA A 18 -13.07 -45.91 41.07
N LEU A 19 -13.36 -46.59 39.96
CA LEU A 19 -13.08 -46.11 38.60
C LEU A 19 -14.19 -45.23 38.01
N HIS A 20 -15.39 -45.22 38.60
CA HIS A 20 -16.55 -44.46 38.10
C HIS A 20 -16.25 -42.95 37.91
N PRO A 21 -15.60 -42.24 38.86
CA PRO A 21 -15.26 -40.83 38.68
C PRO A 21 -14.30 -40.59 37.51
N ILE A 22 -13.36 -41.51 37.28
CA ILE A 22 -12.40 -41.43 36.17
C ILE A 22 -13.12 -41.64 34.84
N ARG A 23 -14.02 -42.63 34.75
CA ARG A 23 -14.83 -42.88 33.55
C ARG A 23 -15.71 -41.69 33.19
N HIS A 24 -16.37 -41.08 34.19
CA HIS A 24 -17.16 -39.87 34.00
C HIS A 24 -16.29 -38.71 33.50
N ARG A 25 -15.10 -38.52 34.09
CA ARG A 25 -14.17 -37.46 33.68
C ARG A 25 -13.65 -37.67 32.25
N ILE A 26 -13.40 -38.91 31.84
CA ILE A 26 -13.03 -39.27 30.45
C ILE A 26 -14.19 -38.94 29.49
N ALA A 27 -15.43 -39.27 29.85
CA ALA A 27 -16.59 -38.96 29.01
C ALA A 27 -16.76 -37.45 28.82
N ASN A 28 -16.67 -36.66 29.90
CA ASN A 28 -16.76 -35.21 29.84
C ASN A 28 -15.62 -34.58 29.01
N LEU A 29 -14.39 -35.08 29.15
CA LEU A 29 -13.27 -34.62 28.34
C LEU A 29 -13.45 -34.93 26.84
N ARG A 30 -14.04 -36.08 26.50
CA ARG A 30 -14.37 -36.42 25.11
C ARG A 30 -15.38 -35.45 24.52
N GLU A 31 -16.46 -35.19 25.24
CA GLU A 31 -17.49 -34.23 24.83
C GLU A 31 -16.91 -32.82 24.63
N GLN A 32 -16.04 -32.39 25.55
CA GLN A 32 -15.35 -31.11 25.44
C GLN A 32 -14.44 -31.03 24.20
N VAL A 33 -13.69 -32.10 23.90
CA VAL A 33 -12.83 -32.17 22.70
C VAL A 33 -13.67 -32.16 21.42
N GLU A 34 -14.80 -32.87 21.39
CA GLU A 34 -15.71 -32.89 20.25
C GLU A 34 -16.33 -31.51 20.00
N SER A 35 -16.79 -30.85 21.07
CA SER A 35 -17.32 -29.48 21.00
C SER A 35 -16.28 -28.49 20.49
N GLN A 36 -15.03 -28.60 20.95
CA GLN A 36 -13.95 -27.73 20.48
C GLN A 36 -13.56 -28.02 19.03
N THR A 37 -13.54 -29.29 18.63
CA THR A 37 -13.27 -29.70 17.24
C THR A 37 -14.34 -29.14 16.29
N ALA A 38 -15.61 -29.19 16.68
CA ALA A 38 -16.70 -28.60 15.91
C ALA A 38 -16.57 -27.08 15.78
N ALA A 39 -16.20 -26.39 16.88
CA ALA A 39 -15.96 -24.95 16.85
C ALA A 39 -14.76 -24.57 15.97
N LEU A 40 -13.67 -25.35 16.02
CA LEU A 40 -12.48 -25.14 15.18
C LEU A 40 -12.81 -25.33 13.70
N ASN A 41 -13.54 -26.40 13.35
CA ASN A 41 -13.97 -26.64 11.97
C ASN A 41 -14.86 -25.50 11.45
N LYS A 42 -15.75 -24.98 12.29
CA LYS A 42 -16.55 -23.80 11.93
C LYS A 42 -15.67 -22.59 11.64
N THR A 43 -14.71 -22.29 12.53
CA THR A 43 -13.75 -21.19 12.33
C THR A 43 -12.95 -21.37 11.03
N LEU A 44 -12.50 -22.58 10.70
CA LEU A 44 -11.81 -22.87 9.44
C LEU A 44 -12.69 -22.55 8.23
N THR A 45 -13.94 -23.00 8.23
CA THR A 45 -14.87 -22.70 7.11
C THR A 45 -15.17 -21.20 6.98
N ASP A 46 -15.22 -20.47 8.10
CA ASP A 46 -15.41 -19.03 8.09
C ASP A 46 -14.16 -18.30 7.56
N MET A 47 -12.96 -18.78 7.89
CA MET A 47 -11.71 -18.27 7.33
C MET A 47 -11.62 -18.51 5.82
N GLU A 48 -12.03 -19.67 5.32
CA GLU A 48 -12.08 -19.97 3.88
C GLU A 48 -13.01 -19.01 3.12
N ARG A 49 -14.18 -18.69 3.69
CA ARG A 49 -15.10 -17.69 3.12
C ARG A 49 -14.47 -16.31 3.03
N ILE A 50 -13.75 -15.91 4.08
CA ILE A 50 -13.04 -14.62 4.10
C ILE A 50 -11.93 -14.60 3.05
N LEU A 51 -11.16 -15.67 2.93
CA LEU A 51 -10.09 -15.78 1.93
C LEU A 51 -10.65 -15.63 0.51
N ASN A 52 -11.76 -16.31 0.20
CA ASN A 52 -12.41 -16.19 -1.12
C ASN A 52 -12.91 -14.76 -1.38
N ALA A 53 -13.55 -14.13 -0.38
CA ALA A 53 -13.97 -12.74 -0.50
C ALA A 53 -12.79 -11.78 -0.73
N ILE A 54 -11.65 -12.01 -0.06
CA ILE A 54 -10.43 -11.21 -0.26
C ILE A 54 -9.92 -11.37 -1.70
N VAL A 55 -9.85 -12.59 -2.23
CA VAL A 55 -9.43 -12.84 -3.61
C VAL A 55 -10.33 -12.10 -4.60
N GLU A 56 -11.65 -12.16 -4.43
CA GLU A 56 -12.59 -11.43 -5.29
C GLU A 56 -12.41 -9.90 -5.20
N THR A 57 -12.16 -9.36 -4.01
CA THR A 57 -11.90 -7.92 -3.85
C THR A 57 -10.57 -7.52 -4.48
N LYS A 58 -9.55 -8.38 -4.42
CA LYS A 58 -8.28 -8.15 -5.09
C LYS A 58 -8.46 -8.09 -6.61
N GLU A 59 -9.18 -9.04 -7.20
CA GLU A 59 -9.43 -8.99 -8.65
C GLU A 59 -10.24 -7.75 -9.07
N LYS A 60 -11.17 -7.30 -8.21
CA LYS A 60 -11.89 -6.03 -8.43
C LYS A 60 -10.93 -4.85 -8.36
N LEU A 61 -9.97 -4.87 -7.43
CA LEU A 61 -8.93 -3.85 -7.30
C LEU A 61 -8.01 -3.86 -8.52
N ASP A 62 -7.49 -5.02 -8.95
CA ASP A 62 -6.63 -5.15 -10.14
C ASP A 62 -7.34 -4.59 -11.39
N ARG A 63 -8.67 -4.78 -11.52
CA ARG A 63 -9.47 -4.19 -12.61
C ARG A 63 -9.65 -2.68 -12.48
N ILE A 64 -9.73 -2.15 -11.26
CA ILE A 64 -9.78 -0.70 -11.02
C ILE A 64 -8.41 -0.11 -11.30
N GLU A 65 -7.34 -0.74 -10.84
CA GLU A 65 -5.95 -0.38 -11.12
C GLU A 65 -5.70 -0.39 -12.62
N ALA A 66 -6.07 -1.43 -13.37
CA ALA A 66 -5.96 -1.45 -14.83
C ALA A 66 -6.76 -0.33 -15.52
N LYS A 67 -7.90 0.10 -14.95
CA LYS A 67 -8.68 1.25 -15.45
C LYS A 67 -8.05 2.60 -15.10
N LEU A 68 -7.23 2.66 -14.05
CA LEU A 68 -6.47 3.83 -13.64
C LEU A 68 -5.10 3.89 -14.35
N GLU A 69 -4.49 2.74 -14.64
CA GLU A 69 -3.24 2.53 -15.37
C GLU A 69 -3.40 2.61 -16.89
N GLY A 70 -4.63 2.51 -17.40
CA GLY A 70 -4.98 3.09 -18.68
C GLY A 70 -4.87 4.60 -18.57
N ASN A 71 -3.64 5.13 -18.50
CA ASN A 71 -3.28 6.54 -18.40
C ASN A 71 -4.30 7.34 -19.21
N PRO A 72 -5.27 8.03 -18.58
CA PRO A 72 -5.69 9.26 -19.20
C PRO A 72 -4.43 10.09 -19.13
N GLU A 73 -3.74 10.23 -20.27
CA GLU A 73 -2.88 11.37 -20.50
C GLU A 73 -3.59 12.54 -19.83
N PRO A 74 -2.96 13.24 -18.86
CA PRO A 74 -3.61 14.42 -18.30
C PRO A 74 -4.06 15.21 -19.52
N ASP A 75 -5.36 15.55 -19.57
CA ASP A 75 -5.95 16.33 -20.67
C ASP A 75 -5.35 17.74 -20.59
N THR A 76 -4.08 17.78 -20.93
CA THR A 76 -3.17 18.90 -20.86
C THR A 76 -2.54 18.97 -22.24
N PRO A 77 -3.30 19.46 -23.24
CA PRO A 77 -2.80 19.61 -24.59
C PRO A 77 -1.44 20.33 -24.60
N GLY A 78 -0.43 19.65 -25.15
CA GLY A 78 0.92 20.17 -25.31
C GLY A 78 1.92 19.80 -24.21
N PHE A 79 1.52 19.09 -23.14
CA PHE A 79 2.51 18.52 -22.21
C PHE A 79 3.06 17.20 -22.74
N GLU A 80 4.37 17.04 -22.69
CA GLU A 80 5.09 15.81 -23.02
C GLU A 80 5.57 15.12 -21.74
N ARG A 81 5.47 13.79 -21.69
CA ARG A 81 6.08 13.01 -20.61
C ARG A 81 7.57 12.85 -20.84
N ILE A 82 8.38 13.39 -19.92
CA ILE A 82 9.84 13.31 -19.93
C ILE A 82 10.26 12.68 -18.60
N GLY A 83 10.87 11.50 -18.68
CA GLY A 83 11.16 10.65 -17.53
C GLY A 83 9.90 10.27 -16.73
N SER A 84 9.84 10.73 -15.49
CA SER A 84 8.73 10.46 -14.55
C SER A 84 7.70 11.59 -14.45
N ARG A 85 7.90 12.74 -15.11
CA ARG A 85 7.04 13.92 -15.00
C ARG A 85 6.55 14.41 -16.38
N TYR A 86 5.60 15.34 -16.36
CA TYR A 86 5.07 15.98 -17.56
C TYR A 86 5.56 17.43 -17.64
N PHE A 87 5.99 17.84 -18.84
CA PHE A 87 6.53 19.16 -19.11
C PHE A 87 5.88 19.79 -20.34
N PHE A 88 5.65 21.09 -20.26
CA PHE A 88 5.34 21.92 -21.42
C PHE A 88 6.56 22.77 -21.73
N ILE A 89 7.08 22.67 -22.96
CA ILE A 89 8.25 23.44 -23.41
C ILE A 89 7.77 24.47 -24.43
N GLU A 90 7.85 25.76 -24.08
CA GLU A 90 7.43 26.86 -24.95
C GLU A 90 8.56 27.24 -25.93
N HIS A 91 8.37 27.01 -27.22
CA HIS A 91 9.39 27.25 -28.25
C HIS A 91 9.22 28.59 -28.99
N GLU A 92 8.02 29.17 -29.01
CA GLU A 92 7.69 30.28 -29.90
C GLU A 92 7.50 31.60 -29.15
N ASP A 93 6.73 31.57 -28.05
CA ASP A 93 6.29 32.78 -27.36
C ASP A 93 7.23 33.19 -26.23
N ARG A 94 8.19 34.07 -26.56
CA ARG A 94 9.13 34.62 -25.59
C ARG A 94 8.44 35.59 -24.63
N LYS A 95 8.46 35.26 -23.35
CA LYS A 95 7.89 36.07 -22.27
C LYS A 95 8.95 36.53 -21.27
N SER A 96 8.63 37.57 -20.50
CA SER A 96 9.34 37.84 -19.26
C SER A 96 9.12 36.69 -18.28
N TRP A 97 9.97 36.55 -17.26
CA TRP A 97 9.82 35.50 -16.24
C TRP A 97 8.41 35.50 -15.63
N THR A 98 7.88 36.67 -15.28
CA THR A 98 6.52 36.80 -14.72
C THR A 98 5.45 36.41 -15.74
N GLY A 99 5.63 36.77 -17.02
CA GLY A 99 4.71 36.36 -18.08
C GLY A 99 4.71 34.85 -18.31
N ALA A 100 5.88 34.21 -18.24
CA ALA A 100 6.03 32.77 -18.34
C ALA A 100 5.40 32.05 -17.13
N GLU A 101 5.58 32.57 -15.91
CA GLU A 101 4.91 32.06 -14.71
C GLU A 101 3.38 32.05 -14.87
N ILE A 102 2.80 33.18 -15.30
CA ILE A 102 1.36 33.31 -15.53
C ILE A 102 0.89 32.32 -16.60
N ALA A 103 1.63 32.19 -17.71
CA ALA A 103 1.28 31.27 -18.79
C ALA A 103 1.30 29.80 -18.32
N CYS A 104 2.32 29.39 -17.55
CA CYS A 104 2.38 28.06 -16.97
C CYS A 104 1.18 27.80 -16.03
N ARG A 105 0.80 28.78 -15.20
CA ARG A 105 -0.36 28.69 -14.31
C ARG A 105 -1.67 28.54 -15.08
N GLN A 106 -1.85 29.29 -16.17
CA GLN A 106 -3.04 29.19 -17.03
C GLN A 106 -3.16 27.81 -17.71
N LYS A 107 -2.03 27.14 -17.96
CA LYS A 107 -1.96 25.77 -18.49
C LYS A 107 -2.10 24.69 -17.41
N GLY A 108 -2.42 25.06 -16.16
CA GLY A 108 -2.55 24.11 -15.05
C GLY A 108 -1.22 23.63 -14.47
N GLY A 109 -0.09 24.26 -14.84
CA GLY A 109 1.26 23.91 -14.40
C GLY A 109 1.98 25.06 -13.68
N TYR A 110 3.29 24.90 -13.55
CA TYR A 110 4.21 25.85 -12.93
C TYR A 110 5.49 25.92 -13.76
N LEU A 111 6.25 27.02 -13.66
CA LEU A 111 7.60 27.03 -14.22
C LEU A 111 8.42 25.88 -13.62
N ALA A 112 9.16 25.18 -14.48
CA ALA A 112 9.87 23.96 -14.11
C ALA A 112 10.96 24.22 -13.08
N ALA A 113 11.03 23.35 -12.07
CA ALA A 113 12.16 23.24 -11.16
C ALA A 113 12.62 21.79 -11.19
N PHE A 114 13.86 21.57 -11.61
CA PHE A 114 14.42 20.23 -11.74
C PHE A 114 14.79 19.66 -10.37
N GLN A 115 14.59 18.36 -10.21
CA GLN A 115 14.80 17.66 -8.94
C GLN A 115 16.19 17.04 -8.85
N ASN A 116 16.82 16.75 -10.00
CA ASN A 116 18.10 16.10 -10.11
C ASN A 116 18.72 16.34 -11.50
N GLN A 117 19.96 15.86 -11.69
CA GLN A 117 20.70 15.97 -12.94
C GLN A 117 20.06 15.19 -14.08
N GLU A 118 19.57 13.98 -13.80
CA GLU A 118 18.96 13.08 -14.81
C GLU A 118 17.81 13.79 -15.54
N GLU A 119 16.92 14.41 -14.78
CA GLU A 119 15.79 15.16 -15.35
C GLU A 119 16.23 16.39 -16.15
N LEU A 120 17.26 17.10 -15.68
CA LEU A 120 17.80 18.24 -16.43
C LEU A 120 18.39 17.76 -17.76
N ASP A 121 19.09 16.63 -17.77
CA ASP A 121 19.72 16.08 -18.97
C ASP A 121 18.67 15.58 -19.97
N GLU A 122 17.62 14.89 -19.52
CA GLU A 122 16.49 14.50 -20.36
C GLU A 122 15.79 15.71 -21.00
N ILE A 123 15.65 16.81 -20.26
CA ILE A 123 15.03 18.04 -20.77
C ILE A 123 15.95 18.75 -21.77
N LYS A 124 17.26 18.79 -21.53
CA LYS A 124 18.25 19.41 -22.44
C LYS A 124 18.15 18.85 -23.86
N GLU A 125 17.85 17.56 -24.01
CA GLU A 125 17.67 16.91 -25.32
C GLU A 125 16.45 17.41 -26.10
N LYS A 126 15.48 18.03 -25.42
CA LYS A 126 14.23 18.54 -26.02
C LYS A 126 14.26 20.04 -26.31
N LEU A 127 15.27 20.76 -25.83
CA LEU A 127 15.36 22.21 -25.96
C LEU A 127 15.78 22.64 -27.37
N GLN A 128 14.96 23.46 -28.02
CA GLN A 128 15.25 23.97 -29.38
C GLN A 128 15.94 25.35 -29.39
N VAL A 129 15.96 26.05 -28.24
CA VAL A 129 16.54 27.39 -28.12
C VAL A 129 17.49 27.45 -26.92
N ALA A 130 18.36 28.45 -26.91
CA ALA A 130 19.43 28.53 -25.93
C ALA A 130 18.99 28.87 -24.50
N VAL A 131 17.81 29.49 -24.31
CA VAL A 131 17.42 30.05 -23.00
C VAL A 131 15.93 29.80 -22.71
N TYR A 132 15.65 29.24 -21.54
CA TYR A 132 14.31 29.01 -21.00
C TYR A 132 14.21 29.54 -19.58
N TRP A 133 13.01 29.98 -19.18
CA TRP A 133 12.73 30.35 -17.80
C TRP A 133 12.46 29.11 -16.95
N LEU A 134 13.06 29.10 -15.75
CA LEU A 134 12.81 28.09 -14.72
C LEU A 134 12.11 28.72 -13.51
N GLY A 135 11.53 27.85 -12.70
CA GLY A 135 10.71 28.19 -11.54
C GLY A 135 11.48 28.45 -10.26
N ILE A 136 12.82 28.40 -10.30
CA ILE A 136 13.65 28.77 -9.15
C ILE A 136 13.86 30.28 -9.13
N ASN A 137 13.62 30.92 -7.98
CA ASN A 137 13.75 32.36 -7.81
C ASN A 137 14.22 32.74 -6.39
N GLN A 138 14.64 33.99 -6.21
CA GLN A 138 15.08 34.56 -4.92
C GLN A 138 14.24 35.77 -4.49
N LYS A 139 12.95 35.81 -4.82
CA LYS A 139 12.12 37.01 -4.57
C LYS A 139 11.93 37.35 -3.08
N ILE A 140 12.02 36.36 -2.19
CA ILE A 140 11.74 36.51 -0.76
C ILE A 140 12.97 37.02 -0.01
N LYS A 141 14.13 36.41 -0.25
CA LYS A 141 15.38 36.74 0.43
C LYS A 141 16.57 36.37 -0.46
N GLU A 142 17.55 37.26 -0.50
CA GLU A 142 18.81 37.03 -1.19
C GLU A 142 19.53 35.82 -0.57
N GLY A 143 19.98 34.89 -1.41
CA GLY A 143 20.57 33.61 -1.00
C GLY A 143 19.58 32.45 -0.91
N ASP A 144 18.27 32.71 -0.82
CA ASP A 144 17.25 31.66 -0.68
C ASP A 144 16.59 31.35 -2.03
N PHE A 145 17.08 30.32 -2.72
CA PHE A 145 16.51 29.84 -3.97
C PHE A 145 15.31 28.95 -3.72
N VAL A 146 14.12 29.39 -4.13
CA VAL A 146 12.84 28.74 -3.85
C VAL A 146 12.11 28.41 -5.16
N SER A 147 11.47 27.25 -5.20
CA SER A 147 10.59 26.87 -6.32
C SER A 147 9.24 27.58 -6.22
N VAL A 148 8.80 28.23 -7.30
CA VAL A 148 7.45 28.80 -7.41
C VAL A 148 6.34 27.75 -7.29
N ALA A 149 6.66 26.48 -7.54
CA ALA A 149 5.71 25.38 -7.49
C ALA A 149 5.44 24.91 -6.07
N SER A 150 6.52 24.66 -5.31
CA SER A 150 6.40 24.11 -3.95
C SER A 150 6.45 25.16 -2.85
N GLY A 151 6.97 26.35 -3.13
CA GLY A 151 7.33 27.35 -2.11
C GLY A 151 8.48 26.90 -1.19
N LYS A 152 9.16 25.79 -1.52
CA LYS A 152 10.27 25.21 -0.75
C LYS A 152 11.62 25.52 -1.38
N PRO A 153 12.71 25.45 -0.60
CA PRO A 153 14.07 25.58 -1.13
C PRO A 153 14.32 24.61 -2.29
N ALA A 154 15.07 25.07 -3.29
CA ALA A 154 15.51 24.25 -4.42
C ALA A 154 16.39 23.10 -3.90
N THR A 155 16.05 21.87 -4.27
CA THR A 155 16.83 20.67 -3.90
C THR A 155 17.98 20.40 -4.88
N PHE A 156 17.93 21.02 -6.05
CA PHE A 156 18.91 20.87 -7.11
C PHE A 156 19.11 22.21 -7.82
N LEU A 157 20.37 22.55 -8.06
CA LEU A 157 20.84 23.74 -8.74
C LEU A 157 22.07 23.34 -9.58
N ASP A 158 22.06 23.66 -10.86
CA ASP A 158 23.17 23.47 -11.80
C ASP A 158 23.45 24.85 -12.43
N TRP A 159 24.55 25.50 -12.00
CA TRP A 159 24.87 26.91 -12.26
C TRP A 159 25.60 27.14 -13.58
#